data_AF-A0A2N3EXN0-F1
#
_entry.id   AF-A0A2N3EXN0-F1
#
_cell.length_a   1.000
_cell.length_b   1.000
_cell.length_c   1.000
_cell.angle_alpha   90.00
_cell.angle_beta   90.00
_cell.angle_gamma   90.00
#
_symmetry.space_group_name_H-M   'P 1'
#
loop_
_entity.id
_entity.type
_entity.pdbx_description
1 polymer ?
#
loop_
_entity_poly.entity_id
_entity_poly.type
_entity_poly.pdbx_seq_one_letter_code
_entity_poly.pdbx_strand_id
1 'polypeptide(L)'
;MHPLAFAFLYLTVLNSTTFGLFWWDKQCAIHRRWRVPESTLLTLCLVGGAFGAKTGQGVFRHKTRKEPFRSSLNAIMVLHLAFASALLIPGFRAQVMALLLDTTTALFG
;
A
#
# COMPACT_ATOMS: atom_id res chain seq x y z
N MET A 1 -14.60 11.55 19.90
CA MET A 1 -13.36 11.28 19.14
C MET A 1 -13.73 10.41 17.95
N HIS A 2 -13.67 10.90 16.71
CA HIS A 2 -14.04 10.12 15.52
C HIS A 2 -12.83 9.30 15.04
N PRO A 3 -12.72 8.00 15.37
CA PRO A 3 -11.56 7.17 14.98
C PRO A 3 -11.34 7.17 13.47
N LEU A 4 -12.43 7.27 12.69
CA LEU A 4 -12.39 7.37 11.22
C LEU A 4 -11.70 8.64 10.73
N ALA A 5 -11.89 9.77 11.43
CA ALA A 5 -11.25 11.03 11.05
C ALA A 5 -9.73 10.96 11.27
N PHE A 6 -9.28 10.34 12.36
CA PHE A 6 -7.86 10.11 12.61
C PHE A 6 -7.24 9.16 11.59
N ALA A 7 -7.94 8.06 11.26
CA ALA A 7 -7.49 7.13 10.21
C ALA A 7 -7.37 7.82 8.85
N PHE A 8 -8.35 8.65 8.49
CA PHE A 8 -8.32 9.41 7.24
C PHE A 8 -7.15 10.39 7.21
N LEU A 9 -6.97 11.20 8.27
CA LEU A 9 -5.85 12.14 8.38
C LEU A 9 -4.50 11.43 8.28
N TYR A 10 -4.34 10.32 9.00
CA TYR A 10 -3.13 9.49 8.96
C TYR A 10 -2.83 9.01 7.54
N LEU A 11 -3.83 8.45 6.85
CA LEU A 11 -3.67 7.97 5.48
C LEU A 11 -3.35 9.12 4.52
N THR A 12 -4.01 10.27 4.63
CA THR A 12 -3.72 11.44 3.78
C THR A 12 -2.28 11.88 3.94
N VAL A 13 -1.82 12.09 5.17
CA VAL A 13 -0.44 12.52 5.45
C VAL A 13 0.56 11.49 4.92
N LEU A 14 0.35 10.20 5.21
CA LEU A 14 1.28 9.14 4.80
C LEU A 14 1.36 9.01 3.27
N ASN A 15 0.24 9.15 2.56
CA ASN A 15 0.23 9.12 1.10
C ASN A 15 0.90 10.36 0.50
N SER A 16 0.66 11.55 1.05
CA SER A 16 1.34 12.79 0.62
C SER A 16 2.86 12.69 0.83
N THR A 17 3.31 12.19 1.98
CA THR A 17 4.74 11.98 2.25
C THR A 17 5.35 10.96 1.28
N THR A 18 4.64 9.84 1.03
CA THR A 18 5.12 8.79 0.12
C THR A 18 5.22 9.31 -1.33
N PHE A 19 4.25 10.12 -1.76
CA PHE A 19 4.28 10.79 -3.06
C PHE A 19 5.48 11.74 -3.19
N GLY A 20 5.73 12.57 -2.16
CA GLY A 20 6.90 13.47 -2.10
C GLY A 20 8.23 12.71 -2.14
N LEU A 21 8.32 11.57 -1.46
CA LEU A 21 9.50 10.69 -1.53
C LEU A 21 9.74 10.11 -2.92
N PHE A 22 8.68 9.79 -3.67
CA PHE A 22 8.81 9.36 -5.07
C PHE A 22 9.35 10.47 -5.98
N TRP A 23 8.89 11.70 -5.78
CA TRP A 23 9.46 12.86 -6.45
C TRP A 23 10.94 13.03 -6.11
N TRP A 24 11.27 13.01 -4.81
CA TRP A 24 12.65 13.14 -4.33
C TRP A 24 13.57 12.04 -4.87
N ASP A 25 13.17 10.77 -4.84
CA ASP A 25 13.97 9.67 -5.39
C ASP A 25 14.21 9.84 -6.90
N LYS A 26 13.24 10.42 -7.63
CA LYS A 26 13.45 10.78 -9.03
C LYS A 26 14.50 11.88 -9.19
N GLN A 27 14.44 12.94 -8.37
CA GLN A 27 15.46 14.00 -8.40
C GLN A 27 16.86 13.45 -8.05
N CYS A 28 16.97 12.58 -7.04
CA CYS A 28 18.23 11.91 -6.72
C CYS A 28 18.76 11.09 -7.90
N ALA A 29 17.89 10.38 -8.62
CA ALA A 29 18.27 9.61 -9.81
C ALA A 29 18.80 10.50 -10.94
N ILE A 30 18.19 11.67 -11.17
CA ILE A 30 18.62 12.64 -12.19
C ILE A 30 19.96 13.27 -11.82
N HIS A 31 20.11 13.71 -10.57
CA HIS A 31 21.29 14.41 -10.08
C HIS A 31 22.42 13.49 -9.57
N ARG A 32 22.31 12.17 -9.80
CA ARG A 32 23.27 11.15 -9.34
C ARG A 32 23.57 11.22 -7.83
N ARG A 33 22.56 11.55 -7.03
CA ARG A 33 22.65 11.56 -5.56
C ARG A 33 22.25 10.20 -5.00
N TRP A 34 22.49 10.01 -3.71
CA TRP A 34 22.05 8.82 -3.00
C TRP A 34 20.52 8.65 -3.12
N ARG A 35 20.09 7.46 -3.53
CA ARG A 35 18.70 7.13 -3.81
C ARG A 35 18.01 6.56 -2.58
N VAL A 36 16.69 6.67 -2.52
CA VAL A 36 15.90 6.10 -1.42
C VAL A 36 15.90 4.56 -1.59
N PRO A 37 16.23 3.79 -0.53
CA PRO A 37 16.16 2.34 -0.57
C PRO A 37 14.76 1.85 -0.95
N GLU A 38 14.68 0.79 -1.76
CA GLU A 38 13.40 0.24 -2.19
C GLU A 38 12.63 -0.38 -1.04
N SER A 39 13.32 -0.97 -0.07
CA SER A 39 12.72 -1.46 1.17
C SER A 39 11.97 -0.35 1.89
N THR A 40 12.56 0.83 2.08
CA THR A 40 11.91 1.97 2.74
C THR A 40 10.64 2.40 2.00
N LEU A 41 10.68 2.50 0.68
CA LEU A 41 9.51 2.86 -0.12
C LEU A 41 8.41 1.79 -0.01
N LEU A 42 8.77 0.49 -0.09
CA LEU A 42 7.80 -0.60 0.02
C LEU A 42 7.22 -0.72 1.43
N THR A 43 8.01 -0.47 2.49
CA THR A 43 7.51 -0.43 3.88
C THR A 43 6.49 0.69 4.06
N LEU A 44 6.75 1.90 3.54
CA LEU A 44 5.78 2.99 3.57
C LEU A 44 4.50 2.63 2.81
N CYS A 45 4.64 1.96 1.67
CA CYS A 45 3.49 1.45 0.92
C CYS A 45 2.69 0.46 1.76
N LEU A 46 3.35 -0.51 2.40
CA LEU A 46 2.70 -1.56 3.19
C LEU A 46 1.89 -0.98 4.35
N VAL A 47 2.42 0.03 5.03
CA VAL A 47 1.79 0.67 6.20
C VAL A 47 0.59 1.56 5.81
N GLY A 48 0.49 2.02 4.56
CA GLY A 48 -0.67 2.80 4.09
C GLY A 48 -0.38 3.82 2.99
N GLY A 49 0.87 3.99 2.58
CA GLY A 49 1.30 4.95 1.55
C GLY A 49 1.16 4.45 0.10
N ALA A 50 0.56 3.28 -0.13
CA ALA A 50 0.55 2.63 -1.43
C ALA A 50 -0.12 3.48 -2.53
N PHE A 51 -1.16 4.25 -2.19
CA PHE A 51 -1.84 5.14 -3.13
C PHE A 51 -0.96 6.32 -3.57
N GLY A 52 -0.27 6.95 -2.64
CA GLY A 52 0.71 8.01 -2.89
C GLY A 52 1.91 7.51 -3.70
N ALA A 53 2.37 6.29 -3.41
CA ALA A 53 3.41 5.65 -4.21
C ALA A 53 2.93 5.36 -5.65
N LYS A 54 1.73 4.82 -5.83
CA LYS A 54 1.20 4.46 -7.15
C LYS A 54 0.94 5.69 -8.02
N THR A 55 0.37 6.73 -7.44
CA THR A 55 0.19 8.03 -8.09
C THR A 55 1.53 8.66 -8.44
N GLY A 56 2.50 8.67 -7.51
CA GLY A 56 3.86 9.15 -7.75
C GLY A 56 4.59 8.36 -8.84
N GLN A 57 4.44 7.03 -8.85
CA GLN A 57 5.00 6.15 -9.88
C GLN A 57 4.52 6.55 -11.29
N GLY A 58 3.22 6.85 -11.43
CA GLY A 58 2.60 7.29 -12.68
C GLY A 58 2.99 8.72 -13.08
N VAL A 59 2.78 9.69 -12.18
CA VAL A 59 3.04 11.12 -12.43
C VAL A 59 4.51 11.36 -12.75
N PHE A 60 5.41 10.81 -11.93
CA PHE A 60 6.85 10.97 -12.14
C PHE A 60 7.42 9.96 -13.13
N ARG A 61 6.62 9.02 -13.65
CA ARG A 61 7.07 7.92 -14.53
C ARG A 61 8.31 7.22 -13.99
N HIS A 62 8.38 7.08 -12.67
CA HIS A 62 9.56 6.61 -11.96
C HIS A 62 9.32 5.20 -11.44
N LYS A 63 10.28 4.29 -11.64
CA LYS A 63 10.17 2.87 -11.25
C LYS A 63 8.92 2.16 -11.80
N THR A 64 8.42 2.56 -12.98
CA THR A 64 7.23 1.98 -13.62
C THR A 64 7.44 0.59 -14.21
N ARG A 65 8.69 0.23 -14.56
CA ARG A 65 9.06 -1.08 -15.13
C ARG A 65 10.12 -1.82 -14.30
N LYS A 66 10.48 -1.28 -13.14
CA LYS A 66 11.55 -1.86 -12.32
C LYS A 66 10.99 -3.02 -11.50
N GLU A 67 11.43 -4.22 -11.81
CA GLU A 67 11.19 -5.40 -10.99
C GLU A 67 12.33 -5.59 -9.96
N PRO A 68 12.05 -6.17 -8.78
CA PRO A 68 10.74 -6.64 -8.30
C PRO A 68 9.84 -5.53 -7.73
N PHE A 69 10.31 -4.28 -7.70
CA PHE A 69 9.61 -3.17 -7.04
C PHE A 69 8.16 -2.97 -7.51
N ARG A 70 7.92 -3.01 -8.83
CA ARG A 70 6.58 -2.86 -9.41
C ARG A 70 5.66 -3.98 -8.94
N SER A 71 6.09 -5.23 -9.02
CA SER A 71 5.28 -6.37 -8.60
C SER A 71 4.95 -6.29 -7.11
N SER A 72 5.93 -5.94 -6.27
CA SER A 72 5.70 -5.76 -4.82
C SER A 72 4.72 -4.61 -4.53
N LEU A 73 4.86 -3.46 -5.20
CA LEU A 73 3.92 -2.34 -5.02
C LEU A 73 2.49 -2.71 -5.46
N ASN A 74 2.34 -3.44 -6.56
CA ASN A 74 1.04 -3.90 -7.02
C ASN A 74 0.42 -4.90 -6.04
N ALA A 75 1.21 -5.85 -5.52
CA ALA A 75 0.75 -6.81 -4.52
C ALA A 75 0.25 -6.11 -3.24
N ILE A 76 0.99 -5.10 -2.75
CA ILE A 76 0.57 -4.29 -1.60
C ILE A 76 -0.75 -3.56 -1.88
N MET A 77 -0.91 -2.97 -3.07
CA MET A 77 -2.15 -2.30 -3.45
C MET A 77 -3.35 -3.25 -3.46
N VAL A 78 -3.18 -4.46 -4.03
CA VAL A 78 -4.22 -5.49 -4.04
C VAL A 78 -4.57 -5.91 -2.60
N LEU A 79 -3.57 -6.08 -1.74
CA LEU A 79 -3.78 -6.41 -0.33
C LEU A 79 -4.61 -5.33 0.38
N HIS A 80 -4.30 -4.05 0.18
CA HIS A 80 -5.07 -2.95 0.77
C HIS A 80 -6.51 -2.89 0.26
N LEU A 81 -6.73 -3.11 -1.04
CA LEU A 81 -8.07 -3.15 -1.62
C LEU A 81 -8.90 -4.32 -1.09
N ALA A 82 -8.29 -5.51 -0.96
CA ALA A 82 -8.93 -6.68 -0.40
C ALA A 82 -9.29 -6.50 1.08
N PHE A 83 -8.41 -5.87 1.86
CA PHE A 83 -8.68 -5.56 3.25
C PHE A 83 -9.82 -4.53 3.39
N ALA A 84 -9.79 -3.46 2.59
CA ALA A 84 -10.84 -2.45 2.60
C ALA A 84 -12.20 -3.02 2.17
N SER A 85 -12.23 -3.88 1.13
CA SER A 85 -13.47 -4.52 0.70
C SER A 85 -14.02 -5.48 1.75
N ALA A 86 -13.16 -6.27 2.43
CA ALA A 86 -13.56 -7.15 3.52
C ALA A 86 -14.13 -6.37 4.72
N LEU A 87 -13.65 -5.15 4.96
CA LEU A 87 -14.15 -4.32 6.04
C LEU A 87 -15.48 -3.64 5.70
N LEU A 88 -15.62 -3.13 4.47
CA LEU A 88 -16.73 -2.26 4.07
C LEU A 88 -17.93 -2.99 3.46
N ILE A 89 -17.73 -4.17 2.86
CA ILE A 89 -18.79 -4.91 2.13
C ILE A 89 -19.28 -6.08 3.00
N PRO A 90 -20.50 -6.03 3.57
CA PRO A 90 -20.98 -7.04 4.50
C PRO A 90 -21.03 -8.46 3.91
N GLY A 91 -21.43 -8.58 2.63
CA GLY A 91 -21.51 -9.88 1.95
C GLY A 91 -20.15 -10.54 1.74
N PHE A 92 -19.15 -9.76 1.32
CA PHE A 92 -17.78 -10.26 1.17
C PHE A 92 -17.16 -10.59 2.52
N ARG A 93 -17.39 -9.75 3.54
CA ARG A 93 -16.97 -10.02 4.92
C ARG A 93 -17.49 -11.36 5.43
N ALA A 94 -18.76 -11.67 5.18
CA ALA A 94 -19.37 -12.93 5.60
C ALA A 94 -18.70 -14.15 4.96
N GLN A 95 -18.39 -14.08 3.66
CA GLN A 95 -17.68 -15.14 2.94
C GLN A 95 -16.27 -15.38 3.50
N VAL A 96 -15.53 -14.30 3.78
CA VAL A 96 -14.19 -14.39 4.37
C VAL A 96 -14.25 -15.02 5.78
N MET A 97 -15.20 -14.60 6.62
CA MET A 97 -15.37 -15.17 7.96
C MET A 97 -15.75 -16.66 7.90
N ALA A 98 -16.67 -17.03 6.99
CA ALA A 98 -17.05 -18.42 6.79
C ALA A 98 -15.84 -19.29 6.40
N LEU A 99 -15.04 -18.85 5.43
CA LEU A 99 -13.83 -19.56 5.01
C LEU A 99 -12.84 -19.72 6.18
N LEU A 100 -12.59 -18.65 6.94
CA LEU A 100 -11.66 -18.70 8.07
C LEU A 100 -12.12 -19.67 9.16
N LEU A 101 -13.41 -19.66 9.49
CA LEU A 101 -13.98 -20.58 10.48
C LEU A 101 -13.86 -22.04 10.02
N ASP A 102 -14.21 -22.32 8.75
CA ASP A 102 -14.16 -23.67 8.16
C ASP A 102 -12.73 -24.22 8.12
N THR A 103 -11.76 -23.36 7.77
CA THR A 103 -10.34 -23.72 7.78
C THR A 103 -9.83 -23.96 9.21
N THR A 104 -10.28 -23.16 10.16
CA THR A 104 -9.88 -23.31 11.58
C THR A 104 -10.45 -24.60 12.17
N THR A 105 -11.71 -24.94 11.86
CA THR A 105 -12.30 -26.21 12.26
C THR A 105 -11.62 -27.41 11.60
N ALA A 106 -11.19 -27.29 10.34
CA ALA A 106 -10.46 -28.36 9.65
C ALA A 106 -9.02 -28.56 10.18
N LEU A 107 -8.40 -27.52 10.73
CA LEU A 107 -7.03 -27.58 11.26
C LEU A 107 -6.95 -27.96 12.74
N PHE A 108 -7.98 -27.64 13.52
CA PHE A 108 -7.96 -27.76 14.99
C PHE A 108 -9.14 -28.56 15.58
N GLY A 109 -10.07 -29.04 14.75
CA GLY A 109 -11.13 -29.97 15.14
C GLY A 109 -10.79 -31.41 14.75
#